data_AF-A0A2E6C3I8-F1
#
_entry.id   AF-A0A2E6C3I8-F1
#
_cell.length_a   1.000
_cell.length_b   1.000
_cell.length_c   1.000
_cell.angle_alpha   90.00
_cell.angle_beta   90.00
_cell.angle_gamma   90.00
#
_symmetry.space_group_name_H-M   'P 1'
#
loop_
_entity.id
_entity.type
_entity.pdbx_description
1 polymer ?
#
loop_
_entity_poly.entity_id
_entity_poly.type
_entity_poly.pdbx_seq_one_letter_code
_entity_poly.pdbx_strand_id
1 'polypeptide(L)'
;MLALVALVILNAFIFAQTSVPEELTIVKQKYKALREHLVETKNEKFRMLWREKPITGYLKMSDSVGWNTNKGQEIAICLDGTPNQIMHVLIHELAHCTVNEYSHSKEFWANYVELRNIAMQIGIYDRIPTREQFCGQRIQDGA
;
A
#
# COMPACT_ATOMS: atom_id res chain seq x y z
N MET A 1 -4.89 41.12 -12.97
CA MET A 1 -3.42 40.99 -12.91
C MET A 1 -2.92 40.72 -11.49
N LEU A 2 -3.15 41.59 -10.50
CA LEU A 2 -2.67 41.38 -9.12
C LEU A 2 -3.19 40.08 -8.46
N ALA A 3 -4.48 39.75 -8.62
CA ALA A 3 -5.04 38.50 -8.10
C ALA A 3 -4.40 37.24 -8.72
N LEU A 4 -4.03 37.31 -10.01
CA LEU A 4 -3.36 36.19 -10.69
C LEU A 4 -1.94 36.00 -10.16
N VAL A 5 -1.21 37.09 -9.95
CA VAL A 5 0.14 37.05 -9.35
C VAL A 5 0.08 36.48 -7.93
N ALA A 6 -0.89 36.91 -7.12
CA ALA A 6 -1.10 36.37 -5.78
C ALA A 6 -1.41 34.86 -5.78
N LEU A 7 -2.27 34.39 -6.70
CA LEU A 7 -2.56 32.96 -6.87
C LEU A 7 -1.33 32.15 -7.27
N VAL A 8 -0.49 32.68 -8.18
CA VAL A 8 0.76 32.01 -8.58
C VAL A 8 1.73 31.90 -7.41
N ILE A 9 1.90 32.97 -6.62
CA ILE A 9 2.76 32.96 -5.42
C ILE A 9 2.23 31.95 -4.40
N LEU A 10 0.92 31.93 -4.16
CA LEU A 10 0.30 30.98 -3.22
C LEU A 10 0.51 29.53 -3.66
N ASN A 11 0.32 29.21 -4.94
CA ASN A 11 0.54 27.86 -5.44
C ASN A 11 2.02 27.45 -5.37
N ALA A 12 2.95 28.36 -5.68
CA ALA A 12 4.38 28.12 -5.54
C ALA A 12 4.78 27.86 -4.09
N PHE A 13 4.20 28.61 -3.14
CA PHE A 13 4.41 28.41 -1.71
C PHE A 13 3.88 27.05 -1.23
N ILE A 14 2.64 26.69 -1.59
CA ILE A 14 2.05 25.38 -1.28
C ILE A 14 2.92 24.27 -1.85
N PHE A 15 3.33 24.38 -3.12
CA PHE A 15 4.17 23.38 -3.77
C PHE A 15 5.51 23.20 -3.07
N ALA A 16 6.17 24.31 -2.70
CA ALA A 16 7.46 24.28 -1.99
C ALA A 16 7.38 23.67 -0.59
N GLN A 17 6.21 23.76 0.06
CA GLN A 17 6.00 23.25 1.42
C GLN A 17 5.36 21.84 1.46
N THR A 18 4.86 21.35 0.33
CA THR A 18 4.25 20.01 0.25
C THR A 18 5.32 18.96 0.08
N SER A 19 5.56 18.17 1.12
CA SER A 19 6.44 16.99 1.08
C SER A 19 5.62 15.71 1.12
N VAL A 20 6.08 14.67 0.41
CA VAL A 20 5.52 13.32 0.55
C VAL A 20 5.97 12.75 1.90
N PRO A 21 5.08 12.14 2.70
CA PRO A 21 5.47 11.45 3.93
C PRO A 21 6.57 10.41 3.70
N GLU A 22 7.52 10.32 4.63
CA GLU A 22 8.66 9.41 4.52
C GLU A 22 8.21 7.95 4.45
N GLU A 23 7.23 7.58 5.27
CA GLU A 23 6.68 6.24 5.36
C GLU A 23 6.06 5.79 4.03
N LEU A 24 5.32 6.69 3.36
CA LEU A 24 4.76 6.42 2.04
C LEU A 24 5.86 6.24 0.99
N THR A 25 6.94 7.00 1.09
CA THR A 25 8.10 6.89 0.20
C THR A 25 8.77 5.52 0.35
N ILE A 26 9.02 5.08 1.59
CA ILE A 26 9.61 3.77 1.89
C ILE A 26 8.70 2.65 1.41
N VAL A 27 7.39 2.73 1.67
CA VAL A 27 6.42 1.72 1.23
C VAL A 27 6.35 1.63 -0.30
N LYS A 28 6.39 2.76 -1.02
CA LYS A 28 6.44 2.76 -2.49
C LYS A 28 7.71 2.11 -3.03
N GLN A 29 8.86 2.31 -2.38
CA GLN A 29 10.10 1.63 -2.75
C GLN A 29 10.02 0.11 -2.53
N LYS A 30 9.50 -0.32 -1.36
CA LYS A 30 9.25 -1.74 -1.06
C LYS A 30 8.27 -2.38 -2.04
N TYR A 31 7.18 -1.68 -2.37
CA TYR A 31 6.21 -2.12 -3.37
C TYR A 31 6.84 -2.24 -4.77
N LYS A 32 7.69 -1.28 -5.17
CA LYS A 32 8.44 -1.36 -6.42
C LYS A 32 9.30 -2.62 -6.46
N ALA A 33 10.06 -2.90 -5.41
CA ALA A 33 10.89 -4.11 -5.31
C ALA A 33 10.06 -5.41 -5.42
N LEU A 34 8.88 -5.46 -4.79
CA LEU A 34 7.95 -6.58 -4.96
C LEU A 34 7.57 -6.78 -6.43
N ARG A 35 7.19 -5.71 -7.13
CA ARG A 35 6.78 -5.80 -8.55
C ARG A 35 7.93 -6.25 -9.43
N GLU A 36 9.11 -5.67 -9.25
CA GLU A 36 10.31 -6.04 -10.00
C GLU A 36 10.60 -7.53 -9.82
N HIS A 37 10.56 -8.03 -8.58
CA HIS A 37 10.73 -9.45 -8.30
C HIS A 37 9.67 -10.33 -8.99
N LEU A 38 8.39 -9.95 -8.97
CA LEU A 38 7.33 -10.70 -9.66
C LEU A 38 7.53 -10.75 -11.19
N VAL A 39 8.05 -9.68 -11.78
CA VAL A 39 8.37 -9.61 -13.21
C VAL A 39 9.60 -10.46 -13.54
N GLU A 40 10.68 -10.32 -12.76
CA GLU A 40 11.93 -11.06 -12.95
C GLU A 40 11.75 -12.58 -12.84
N THR A 41 10.95 -13.01 -11.87
CA THR A 41 10.61 -14.43 -11.66
C THR A 41 9.53 -14.94 -12.62
N LYS A 42 8.97 -14.08 -13.47
CA LYS A 42 7.85 -14.39 -14.38
C LYS A 42 6.68 -15.04 -13.65
N ASN A 43 6.33 -14.51 -12.48
CA ASN A 43 5.21 -15.02 -11.69
C ASN A 43 3.88 -14.65 -12.38
N GLU A 44 3.38 -15.56 -13.22
CA GLU A 44 2.13 -15.37 -13.98
C GLU A 44 0.89 -15.29 -13.08
N LYS A 45 0.91 -15.96 -11.91
CA LYS A 45 -0.20 -15.92 -10.95
C LYS A 45 -0.50 -14.49 -10.49
N PHE A 46 0.55 -13.71 -10.20
CA PHE A 46 0.44 -12.32 -9.78
C PHE A 46 0.70 -11.31 -10.90
N ARG A 47 0.51 -11.71 -12.16
CA ARG A 47 0.69 -10.84 -13.33
C ARG A 47 -0.08 -9.54 -13.26
N MET A 48 -1.25 -9.52 -12.60
CA MET A 48 -2.04 -8.30 -12.39
C MET A 48 -1.27 -7.20 -11.64
N LEU A 49 -0.26 -7.59 -10.84
CA LEU A 49 0.54 -6.69 -10.00
C LEU A 49 1.84 -6.22 -10.67
N TRP A 50 2.22 -6.74 -11.85
CA TRP A 50 3.43 -6.30 -12.55
C TRP A 50 3.37 -4.80 -12.90
N ARG A 51 2.17 -4.34 -13.27
CA ARG A 51 1.90 -2.91 -13.45
C ARG A 51 1.61 -2.26 -12.11
N GLU A 52 2.23 -1.11 -11.90
CA GLU A 52 2.02 -0.28 -10.71
C GLU A 52 0.55 0.05 -10.50
N LYS A 53 0.07 -0.13 -9.27
CA LYS A 53 -1.22 0.38 -8.80
C LYS A 53 -0.96 1.71 -8.08
N PRO A 54 -1.73 2.77 -8.36
CA PRO A 54 -1.56 4.04 -7.66
C PRO A 54 -1.93 3.87 -6.18
N ILE A 55 -1.10 4.44 -5.32
CA ILE A 55 -1.24 4.37 -3.86
C ILE A 55 -1.43 5.79 -3.32
N THR A 56 -2.56 6.00 -2.65
CA THR A 56 -2.92 7.22 -1.93
C THR A 56 -2.75 6.99 -0.43
N GLY A 57 -1.88 7.78 0.21
CA GLY A 57 -1.65 7.69 1.65
C GLY A 57 -2.51 8.68 2.42
N TYR A 58 -3.20 8.22 3.47
CA TYR A 58 -3.97 9.03 4.40
C TYR A 58 -3.26 9.08 5.75
N LEU A 59 -3.06 10.28 6.31
CA LEU A 59 -2.40 10.42 7.62
C LEU A 59 -3.20 9.76 8.75
N LYS A 60 -4.54 9.74 8.63
CA LYS A 60 -5.46 9.08 9.56
C LYS A 60 -6.70 8.59 8.81
N MET A 61 -7.31 7.53 9.32
CA MET A 61 -8.57 6.95 8.83
C MET A 61 -9.44 6.53 10.03
N SER A 62 -10.76 6.50 9.88
CA SER A 62 -11.72 6.22 10.97
C SER A 62 -12.19 4.76 10.98
N ASP A 63 -12.74 4.31 9.85
CA ASP A 63 -13.54 3.08 9.78
C ASP A 63 -12.78 1.91 9.13
N SER A 64 -11.59 2.18 8.60
CA SER A 64 -10.74 1.21 7.94
C SER A 64 -9.27 1.62 8.05
N VAL A 65 -8.37 0.71 7.69
CA VAL A 65 -6.92 0.95 7.65
C VAL A 65 -6.37 1.02 6.23
N GLY A 66 -7.17 0.59 5.25
CA GLY A 66 -6.93 0.66 3.83
C GLY A 66 -8.18 0.24 3.05
N TRP A 67 -8.18 0.50 1.74
CA TRP A 67 -9.19 -0.03 0.83
C TRP A 67 -8.65 -0.10 -0.60
N ASN A 68 -9.27 -0.98 -1.39
CA ASN A 68 -8.99 -1.18 -2.80
C ASN A 68 -10.26 -0.94 -3.63
N THR A 69 -10.18 -0.08 -4.64
CA THR A 69 -11.26 0.11 -5.62
C THR A 69 -10.87 -0.43 -7.00
N ASN A 70 -11.83 -1.07 -7.66
CA ASN A 70 -11.71 -1.59 -9.03
C ASN A 70 -10.42 -2.40 -9.26
N LYS A 71 -10.06 -3.27 -8.31
CA LYS A 71 -8.91 -4.19 -8.40
C LYS A 71 -7.58 -3.45 -8.63
N GLY A 72 -7.40 -2.38 -7.86
CA GLY A 72 -6.18 -1.57 -7.83
C GLY A 72 -6.19 -0.38 -8.78
N GLN A 73 -7.36 0.09 -9.23
CA GLN A 73 -7.45 1.39 -9.89
C GLN A 73 -7.10 2.52 -8.91
N GLU A 74 -7.46 2.34 -7.64
CA GLU A 74 -6.97 3.13 -6.52
C GLU A 74 -6.80 2.22 -5.30
N ILE A 75 -5.65 2.35 -4.63
CA ILE A 75 -5.41 1.75 -3.32
C ILE A 75 -5.16 2.89 -2.35
N ALA A 76 -5.96 2.95 -1.30
CA ALA A 76 -5.76 3.89 -0.21
C ALA A 76 -5.28 3.16 1.04
N ILE A 77 -4.35 3.77 1.76
CA ILE A 77 -3.75 3.18 2.97
C ILE A 77 -3.53 4.26 4.02
N CYS A 78 -3.75 3.90 5.28
CA CYS A 78 -3.38 4.75 6.39
C CYS A 78 -1.85 4.76 6.57
N LEU A 79 -1.30 5.88 7.00
CA LEU A 79 0.13 6.08 7.23
C LEU A 79 0.49 6.19 8.72
N ASP A 80 -0.47 6.02 9.63
CA ASP A 80 -0.28 6.08 11.09
C ASP A 80 0.31 4.76 11.63
N GLY A 81 1.57 4.51 11.27
CA GLY A 81 2.35 3.34 11.70
C GLY A 81 3.70 3.24 11.01
N THR A 82 4.44 2.16 11.32
CA THR A 82 5.75 1.93 10.69
C THR A 82 5.61 1.52 9.22
N PRO A 83 6.66 1.70 8.39
CA PRO A 83 6.63 1.20 7.01
C PRO A 83 6.33 -0.30 6.89
N ASN A 84 6.67 -1.10 7.91
CA ASN A 84 6.34 -2.53 7.92
C ASN A 84 4.84 -2.77 8.13
N GLN A 85 4.22 -2.05 9.07
CA GLN A 85 2.79 -2.11 9.33
C GLN A 85 1.96 -1.61 8.14
N ILE A 86 2.41 -0.54 7.48
CA ILE A 86 1.77 -0.04 6.26
C ILE A 86 1.92 -1.06 5.12
N MET A 87 3.09 -1.69 5.00
CA MET A 87 3.32 -2.75 4.01
C MET A 87 2.39 -3.96 4.25
N HIS A 88 2.13 -4.34 5.49
CA HIS A 88 1.15 -5.39 5.83
C HIS A 88 -0.23 -5.09 5.22
N VAL A 89 -0.73 -3.87 5.41
CA VAL A 89 -2.02 -3.43 4.84
C VAL A 89 -1.96 -3.36 3.32
N LEU A 90 -0.85 -2.88 2.75
CA LEU A 90 -0.70 -2.85 1.29
C LEU A 90 -0.73 -4.26 0.68
N ILE A 91 -0.08 -5.25 1.31
CA ILE A 91 -0.13 -6.65 0.84
C ILE A 91 -1.58 -7.18 0.87
N HIS A 92 -2.37 -6.83 1.89
CA HIS A 92 -3.80 -7.14 1.93
C HIS A 92 -4.56 -6.54 0.74
N GLU A 93 -4.38 -5.25 0.48
CA GLU A 93 -5.06 -4.58 -0.63
C GLU A 93 -4.58 -5.09 -2.00
N LEU A 94 -3.31 -5.46 -2.14
CA LEU A 94 -2.79 -6.09 -3.36
C LEU A 94 -3.37 -7.49 -3.57
N ALA A 95 -3.60 -8.28 -2.51
CA ALA A 95 -4.25 -9.58 -2.63
C ALA A 95 -5.68 -9.45 -3.19
N HIS A 96 -6.42 -8.40 -2.82
CA HIS A 96 -7.74 -8.11 -3.42
C HIS A 96 -7.69 -7.87 -4.93
N CYS A 97 -6.56 -7.41 -5.48
CA CYS A 97 -6.38 -7.27 -6.94
C CYS A 97 -6.25 -8.62 -7.66
N THR A 98 -5.96 -9.72 -6.94
CA THR A 98 -5.58 -11.01 -7.52
C THR A 98 -6.72 -12.03 -7.53
N VAL A 99 -7.88 -11.67 -6.98
CA VAL A 99 -9.10 -12.49 -6.93
C VAL A 99 -10.28 -11.69 -7.48
N ASN A 100 -11.35 -12.37 -7.89
CA ASN A 100 -12.50 -11.70 -8.52
C ASN A 100 -13.44 -11.08 -7.47
N GLU A 101 -13.67 -11.78 -6.38
CA GLU A 101 -14.49 -11.38 -5.25
C GLU A 101 -13.84 -10.29 -4.39
N TYR A 102 -14.63 -9.60 -3.57
CA TYR A 102 -14.14 -8.64 -2.56
C TYR A 102 -14.12 -9.23 -1.14
N SER A 103 -14.72 -10.41 -0.95
CA SER A 103 -14.71 -11.09 0.34
C SER A 103 -13.39 -11.80 0.58
N HIS A 104 -13.04 -12.01 1.84
CA HIS A 104 -11.83 -12.75 2.24
C HIS A 104 -12.03 -14.27 2.12
N SER A 105 -12.15 -14.74 0.88
CA SER A 105 -12.30 -16.15 0.54
C SER A 105 -11.03 -16.97 0.86
N LYS A 106 -11.11 -18.30 0.71
CA LYS A 106 -9.93 -19.17 0.81
C LYS A 106 -8.88 -18.82 -0.25
N GLU A 107 -9.31 -18.45 -1.45
CA GLU A 107 -8.41 -18.06 -2.55
C GLU A 107 -7.74 -16.72 -2.24
N PHE A 108 -8.49 -15.76 -1.71
CA PHE A 108 -7.93 -14.50 -1.22
C PHE A 108 -6.81 -14.76 -0.20
N TRP A 109 -7.07 -15.58 0.84
CA TRP A 109 -6.09 -15.85 1.89
C TRP A 109 -4.88 -16.62 1.37
N ALA A 110 -5.07 -17.56 0.44
CA ALA A 110 -3.97 -18.25 -0.21
C ALA A 110 -3.06 -17.27 -0.97
N ASN A 111 -3.64 -16.33 -1.73
CA ASN A 111 -2.89 -15.33 -2.46
C ASN A 111 -2.21 -14.31 -1.54
N TYR A 112 -2.89 -13.88 -0.48
CA TYR A 112 -2.32 -13.02 0.57
C TYR A 112 -1.10 -13.66 1.23
N VAL A 113 -1.20 -14.93 1.66
CA VAL A 113 -0.10 -15.65 2.30
C VAL A 113 1.08 -15.80 1.34
N GLU A 114 0.83 -16.13 0.08
CA GLU A 114 1.90 -16.26 -0.91
C GLU A 114 2.60 -14.91 -1.18
N LEU A 115 1.84 -13.82 -1.39
CA LEU A 115 2.41 -12.48 -1.56
C LEU A 115 3.21 -12.03 -0.32
N ARG A 116 2.69 -12.27 0.88
CA ARG A 116 3.38 -11.99 2.14
C ARG A 116 4.70 -12.76 2.23
N ASN A 117 4.68 -14.06 1.91
CA ASN A 117 5.88 -14.89 1.98
C ASN A 117 6.93 -14.46 0.95
N ILE A 118 6.53 -14.07 -0.26
CA ILE A 118 7.43 -13.48 -1.26
C ILE A 118 8.03 -12.18 -0.70
N ALA A 119 7.21 -11.29 -0.14
CA ALA A 119 7.67 -10.04 0.45
C ALA A 119 8.68 -10.24 1.60
N MET A 120 8.48 -11.28 2.42
CA MET A 120 9.44 -11.69 3.45
C MET A 120 10.73 -12.23 2.83
N GLN A 121 10.62 -13.12 1.83
CA GLN A 121 11.76 -13.75 1.17
C GLN A 121 12.71 -12.71 0.55
N ILE A 122 12.17 -11.62 0.00
CA ILE A 122 12.96 -10.55 -0.60
C ILE A 122 13.32 -9.42 0.38
N GLY A 123 12.99 -9.58 1.67
CA GLY A 123 13.41 -8.67 2.74
C GLY A 123 12.67 -7.32 2.79
N ILE A 124 11.49 -7.21 2.19
CA ILE A 124 10.69 -5.97 2.23
C ILE A 124 9.60 -5.98 3.30
N TYR A 125 9.33 -7.12 3.93
CA TYR A 125 8.31 -7.28 4.95
C TYR A 125 8.79 -8.21 6.07
N ASP A 126 8.55 -7.80 7.31
CA ASP A 126 8.79 -8.58 8.52
C ASP A 126 7.44 -9.01 9.12
N ARG A 127 7.38 -10.25 9.61
CA ARG A 127 6.15 -10.78 10.19
C ARG A 127 5.72 -9.96 11.42
N ILE A 128 4.41 -9.75 11.57
CA ILE A 128 3.74 -9.12 12.72
C ILE A 128 3.02 -10.23 13.51
N PRO A 129 3.71 -10.98 14.39
CA PRO A 129 3.15 -12.17 15.04
C PRO A 129 2.15 -11.85 16.15
N THR A 130 2.14 -10.61 16.65
CA THR A 130 1.29 -10.15 17.74
C THR A 130 0.33 -9.08 17.24
N ARG A 131 -0.78 -8.87 17.96
CA ARG A 131 -1.67 -7.73 17.68
C ARG A 131 -0.95 -6.42 17.97
N GLU A 132 -0.73 -5.64 16.93
CA GLU A 132 -0.17 -4.30 17.01
C GLU A 132 -1.24 -3.24 16.73
N GLN A 133 -1.09 -2.08 17.34
CA GLN A 133 -1.96 -0.93 17.06
C GLN A 133 -1.52 -0.27 15.75
N PHE A 134 -2.49 0.02 14.88
CA PHE A 134 -2.26 0.70 13.62
C PHE A 134 -3.49 1.52 13.23
N CYS A 135 -3.33 2.82 13.01
CA CYS A 135 -4.40 3.71 12.58
C CYS A 135 -5.69 3.61 13.40
N GLY A 136 -5.57 3.59 14.74
CA GLY A 136 -6.72 3.43 15.66
C GLY A 136 -7.33 2.02 15.70
N GLN A 137 -6.86 1.09 14.88
CA GLN A 137 -7.28 -0.29 14.78
C GLN A 137 -6.18 -1.25 15.25
N ARG A 138 -6.38 -2.56 15.05
CA ARG A 138 -5.36 -3.59 15.34
C ARG A 138 -5.07 -4.44 14.11
N ILE A 139 -3.80 -4.62 13.82
CA ILE A 139 -3.31 -5.50 12.74
C ILE A 139 -2.50 -6.65 13.34
N GLN A 140 -2.48 -7.78 12.64
CA GLN A 140 -1.68 -8.95 12.96
C GLN A 140 -1.57 -9.80 11.70
N ASP A 141 -0.48 -10.53 11.54
CA ASP A 141 -0.43 -11.58 10.53
C ASP A 141 -1.36 -12.74 10.94
N GLY A 142 -2.13 -13.22 9.96
CA GLY A 142 -2.77 -14.53 10.08
C GLY A 142 -1.74 -15.63 10.29
N ALA A 143 -2.16 -16.70 10.97
CA ALA A 143 -1.35 -17.90 11.21
C ALA A 143 -0.76 -18.44 9.89
#